data_AF-A0A7S3ZZ59-F1
#
_entry.id   AF-A0A7S3ZZ59-F1
#
_cell.length_a   1.000
_cell.length_b   1.000
_cell.length_c   1.000
_cell.angle_alpha   90.00
_cell.angle_beta   90.00
_cell.angle_gamma   90.00
#
_symmetry.space_group_name_H-M   'P 1'
#
loop_
_entity.id
_entity.type
_entity.pdbx_description
1 polymer ?
#
loop_
_entity_poly.entity_id
_entity_poly.type
_entity_poly.pdbx_seq_one_letter_code
_entity_poly.pdbx_strand_id
1 'polypeptide(L)'
;MENKQPPAKRKTDQSSSPPAPPAKQQKKETTLESVASRCRDAISGSLLVDPVIAEDGHTYERSTIREWFRRCAQQPTSPLTHERMGTELRRNFAVRAIVEDLASSPGLGAEERAEWHVARGRLLCERQESKDGDEANKPDVRAARAAFERAARLVDEPPAGGDA
;
A
#
# COMPACT_ATOMS: atom_id res chain seq x y z
N MET A 1 -17.03 -36.80 75.27
CA MET A 1 -15.96 -37.78 74.98
C MET A 1 -16.42 -38.60 73.79
N GLU A 2 -15.72 -38.86 72.71
CA GLU A 2 -14.50 -38.35 72.10
C GLU A 2 -14.54 -39.00 70.70
N ASN A 3 -14.18 -38.21 69.70
CA ASN A 3 -14.01 -38.51 68.29
C ASN A 3 -13.34 -39.87 67.98
N LYS A 4 -13.69 -40.50 66.84
CA LYS A 4 -12.75 -41.12 65.88
C LYS A 4 -13.46 -41.71 64.65
N GLN A 5 -13.64 -40.89 63.62
CA GLN A 5 -13.65 -41.37 62.23
C GLN A 5 -12.38 -40.86 61.52
N PRO A 6 -11.69 -41.72 60.74
CA PRO A 6 -10.49 -41.33 60.01
C PRO A 6 -10.83 -40.57 58.71
N PRO A 7 -9.95 -39.66 58.22
CA PRO A 7 -10.20 -38.87 57.02
C PRO A 7 -9.80 -39.63 55.76
N ALA A 8 -10.65 -39.61 54.72
CA ALA A 8 -10.29 -40.12 53.40
C ALA A 8 -10.54 -39.06 52.30
N LYS A 9 -9.40 -38.49 51.86
CA LYS A 9 -9.10 -37.99 50.51
C LYS A 9 -9.89 -36.75 50.04
N ARG A 10 -9.27 -35.58 50.24
CA ARG A 10 -9.56 -34.36 49.46
C ARG A 10 -9.36 -34.66 47.97
N LYS A 11 -10.38 -34.35 47.18
CA LYS A 11 -10.31 -34.33 45.72
C LYS A 11 -9.34 -33.22 45.31
N THR A 12 -8.41 -33.59 44.44
CA THR A 12 -7.46 -32.70 43.76
C THR A 12 -8.23 -31.59 43.05
N ASP A 13 -7.92 -30.34 43.37
CA ASP A 13 -8.35 -29.18 42.61
C ASP A 13 -7.89 -29.34 41.16
N GLN A 14 -8.83 -29.52 40.24
CA GLN A 14 -8.59 -29.30 38.82
C GLN A 14 -8.43 -27.79 38.64
N SER A 15 -7.17 -27.34 38.67
CA SER A 15 -6.77 -26.06 38.10
C SER A 15 -6.94 -26.15 36.58
N SER A 16 -8.16 -25.90 36.08
CA SER A 16 -8.39 -25.66 34.66
C SER A 16 -7.89 -24.26 34.34
N SER A 17 -6.62 -24.17 33.94
CA SER A 17 -6.14 -22.98 33.24
C SER A 17 -6.99 -22.80 31.97
N PRO A 18 -7.49 -21.58 31.67
CA PRO A 18 -8.20 -21.33 30.43
C PRO A 18 -7.27 -21.58 29.22
N PRO A 19 -7.80 -22.07 28.09
CA PRO A 19 -7.00 -22.31 26.90
C PRO A 19 -6.35 -21.00 26.45
N ALA A 20 -5.06 -21.07 26.13
CA ALA A 20 -4.31 -19.95 25.58
C ALA A 20 -5.07 -19.37 24.36
N PRO A 21 -5.10 -18.04 24.18
CA PRO A 21 -5.71 -17.43 23.02
C PRO A 21 -5.06 -17.99 21.74
N PRO A 22 -5.81 -18.17 20.65
CA PRO A 22 -5.27 -18.72 19.41
C PRO A 22 -4.08 -17.87 18.97
N ALA A 23 -2.92 -18.52 18.83
CA ALA A 23 -1.72 -17.90 18.30
C ALA A 23 -2.07 -17.27 16.94
N LYS A 24 -2.04 -15.94 16.86
CA LYS A 24 -2.19 -15.20 15.61
C LYS A 24 -1.12 -15.73 14.66
N GLN A 25 -1.53 -16.42 13.60
CA GLN A 25 -0.63 -16.89 12.56
C GLN A 25 0.02 -15.66 11.93
N GLN A 26 1.28 -15.40 12.28
CA GLN A 26 2.07 -14.33 11.69
C GLN A 26 2.34 -14.73 10.24
N LYS A 27 1.63 -14.09 9.30
CA LYS A 27 1.86 -14.21 7.87
C LYS A 27 3.32 -13.82 7.62
N LYS A 28 4.17 -14.78 7.21
CA LYS A 28 5.58 -14.48 6.89
C LYS A 28 5.58 -13.47 5.74
N GLU A 29 6.04 -12.26 6.02
CA GLU A 29 6.19 -11.20 5.03
C GLU A 29 7.20 -11.68 3.98
N THR A 30 6.78 -11.78 2.72
CA THR A 30 7.65 -12.16 1.61
C THR A 30 8.51 -10.95 1.24
N THR A 31 9.68 -11.18 0.62
CA THR A 31 10.54 -10.08 0.13
C THR A 31 9.78 -9.11 -0.78
N LEU A 32 8.83 -9.63 -1.57
CA LEU A 32 8.01 -8.81 -2.47
C LEU A 32 7.06 -7.89 -1.68
N GLU A 33 6.38 -8.38 -0.64
CA GLU A 33 5.50 -7.55 0.19
C GLU A 33 6.27 -6.45 0.90
N SER A 34 7.47 -6.74 1.42
CA SER A 34 8.33 -5.73 2.04
C SER A 34 8.88 -4.68 1.06
N VAL A 35 8.93 -5.00 -0.23
CA VAL A 35 9.26 -4.02 -1.28
C VAL A 35 8.02 -3.21 -1.65
N ALA A 36 6.87 -3.87 -1.80
CA ALA A 36 5.58 -3.23 -2.07
C ALA A 36 5.22 -2.21 -0.98
N SER A 37 5.41 -2.55 0.30
CA SER A 37 5.14 -1.65 1.42
C SER A 37 5.94 -0.34 1.37
N ARG A 38 7.17 -0.38 0.85
CA ARG A 38 8.02 0.81 0.65
C ARG A 38 7.66 1.62 -0.60
N CYS A 39 6.84 1.05 -1.47
CA CYS A 39 6.37 1.67 -2.71
C CYS A 39 4.94 2.20 -2.60
N ARG A 40 4.34 2.15 -1.40
CA ARG A 40 3.04 2.77 -1.10
C ARG A 40 3.25 4.21 -0.66
N ASP A 41 2.37 5.08 -1.12
CA ASP A 41 2.36 6.48 -0.74
C ASP A 41 1.98 6.63 0.74
N ALA A 42 2.73 7.46 1.48
CA ALA A 42 2.50 7.65 2.92
C ALA A 42 1.17 8.36 3.23
N ILE A 43 0.58 9.08 2.26
CA ILE A 43 -0.66 9.84 2.45
C ILE A 43 -1.87 8.98 2.09
N SER A 44 -1.86 8.35 0.91
CA SER A 44 -3.01 7.56 0.42
C SER A 44 -2.96 6.07 0.77
N GLY A 45 -1.77 5.53 1.06
CA GLY A 45 -1.57 4.09 1.28
C GLY A 45 -1.58 3.22 0.01
N SER A 46 -1.87 3.79 -1.16
CA SER A 46 -1.86 3.08 -2.44
C SER A 46 -0.45 3.04 -3.06
N LEU A 47 -0.21 2.08 -3.95
CA LEU A 47 1.03 2.03 -4.72
C LEU A 47 1.24 3.29 -5.57
N LEU A 48 2.47 3.79 -5.59
CA LEU A 48 2.86 5.00 -6.32
C LEU A 48 2.71 4.85 -7.84
N VAL A 49 2.02 5.78 -8.49
CA VAL A 49 1.78 5.77 -9.94
C VAL A 49 2.63 6.83 -10.64
N ASP A 50 2.71 8.03 -10.05
CA ASP A 50 3.59 9.14 -10.44
C ASP A 50 4.45 9.59 -9.25
N PRO A 51 5.42 8.77 -8.84
CA PRO A 51 6.25 9.06 -7.68
C PRO A 51 7.10 10.32 -7.89
N VAL A 52 7.06 11.20 -6.90
CA VAL A 52 7.88 12.43 -6.82
C VAL A 52 8.66 12.49 -5.53
N ILE A 53 9.92 12.92 -5.61
CA ILE A 53 10.72 13.28 -4.45
C ILE A 53 10.41 14.74 -4.09
N ALA A 54 10.03 14.97 -2.83
CA ALA A 54 9.91 16.29 -2.24
C ALA A 54 11.24 16.73 -1.59
N GLU A 55 11.30 17.97 -1.09
CA GLU A 55 12.52 18.54 -0.51
C GLU A 55 12.98 17.84 0.78
N ASP A 56 12.07 17.18 1.50
CA ASP A 56 12.39 16.32 2.65
C ASP A 56 13.11 15.01 2.25
N GLY A 57 13.27 14.75 0.95
CA GLY A 57 13.90 13.54 0.42
C GLY A 57 12.98 12.32 0.36
N HIS A 58 11.73 12.45 0.81
CA HIS A 58 10.74 11.37 0.74
C HIS A 58 10.04 11.34 -0.62
N THR A 59 9.56 10.15 -0.99
CA THR A 59 8.80 9.95 -2.23
C THR A 59 7.32 9.85 -1.92
N TYR A 60 6.51 10.61 -2.65
CA TYR A 60 5.06 10.65 -2.53
C TYR A 60 4.41 10.49 -3.90
N GLU A 61 3.11 10.17 -3.90
CA GLU A 61 2.31 10.27 -5.12
C GLU A 61 2.10 11.75 -5.47
N ARG A 62 2.36 12.14 -6.72
CA ARG A 62 2.31 13.57 -7.14
C ARG A 62 0.98 14.21 -6.80
N SER A 63 -0.13 13.53 -7.06
CA SER A 63 -1.46 14.07 -6.83
C SER A 63 -1.73 14.29 -5.33
N THR A 64 -1.28 13.38 -4.48
CA THR A 64 -1.53 13.43 -3.03
C THR A 64 -0.69 14.50 -2.33
N ILE A 65 0.61 14.60 -2.64
CA ILE A 65 1.48 15.63 -2.05
C ILE A 65 1.10 17.04 -2.51
N ARG A 66 0.67 17.21 -3.77
CA ARG A 66 0.16 18.50 -4.25
C ARG A 66 -1.09 18.92 -3.48
N GLU A 67 -2.01 17.98 -3.26
CA GLU A 67 -3.20 18.25 -2.45
C GLU A 67 -2.84 18.57 -1.00
N TRP A 68 -1.87 17.87 -0.41
CA TRP A 68 -1.34 18.20 0.91
C TRP A 68 -0.83 19.64 0.97
N PHE A 69 0.01 20.05 0.03
CA PHE A 69 0.51 21.43 -0.04
C PHE A 69 -0.59 22.47 -0.25
N ARG A 70 -1.68 22.14 -0.97
CA ARG A 70 -2.85 23.02 -1.06
C ARG A 70 -3.51 23.24 0.31
N ARG A 71 -3.58 22.19 1.15
CA ARG A 71 -4.18 22.26 2.50
C ARG A 71 -3.30 23.04 3.48
N CYS A 72 -1.98 22.91 3.39
CA CYS A 72 -1.02 23.62 4.23
C CYS A 72 -0.33 24.80 3.51
N ALA A 73 -1.00 25.44 2.55
CA ALA A 73 -0.38 26.44 1.66
C ALA A 73 0.31 27.62 2.38
N GLN A 74 -0.18 28.02 3.56
CA GLN A 74 0.45 29.09 4.36
C GLN A 74 1.80 28.66 4.97
N GLN A 75 1.96 27.37 5.22
CA GLN A 75 3.14 26.78 5.85
C GLN A 75 3.30 25.34 5.38
N PRO A 76 3.89 25.13 4.19
CA PRO A 76 4.09 23.79 3.66
C PRO A 76 4.98 22.97 4.59
N THR A 77 4.56 21.74 4.86
CA THR A 77 5.24 20.80 5.76
C THR A 77 5.35 19.43 5.13
N SER A 78 6.31 18.64 5.59
CA SER A 78 6.39 17.21 5.27
C SER A 78 5.19 16.46 5.85
N PRO A 79 4.49 15.63 5.06
CA PRO A 79 3.51 14.68 5.59
C PRO A 79 4.08 13.70 6.61
N LEU A 80 5.37 13.32 6.47
CA LEU A 80 6.01 12.31 7.31
C LEU A 80 6.70 12.90 8.54
N THR A 81 7.47 13.97 8.38
CA THR A 81 8.26 14.55 9.48
C THR A 81 7.57 15.72 10.17
N HIS A 82 6.54 16.29 9.54
CA HIS A 82 5.85 17.51 9.97
C HIS A 82 6.76 18.76 10.05
N GLU A 83 8.00 18.67 9.59
CA GLU A 83 8.91 19.80 9.48
C GLU A 83 8.53 20.67 8.29
N ARG A 84 8.87 21.96 8.34
CA ARG A 84 8.66 22.87 7.21
C ARG A 84 9.56 22.47 6.05
N MET A 85 9.01 22.48 4.84
CA MET A 85 9.75 22.27 3.60
C MET A 85 9.16 23.14 2.49
N GLY A 86 9.87 23.33 1.38
CA GLY A 86 9.31 23.94 0.19
C GLY A 86 8.36 23.00 -0.56
N THR A 87 7.90 23.43 -1.73
CA THR A 87 6.92 22.71 -2.54
C THR A 87 7.51 22.17 -3.84
N GLU A 88 8.83 22.18 -3.98
CA GLU A 88 9.49 21.63 -5.16
C GLU A 88 9.32 20.11 -5.21
N LEU A 89 8.94 19.60 -6.39
CA LEU A 89 8.69 18.18 -6.62
C LEU A 89 9.47 17.72 -7.86
N ARG A 90 10.33 16.72 -7.70
CA ARG A 90 11.10 16.12 -8.79
C ARG A 90 10.60 14.71 -9.08
N ARG A 91 10.44 14.35 -10.36
CA ARG A 91 10.03 13.00 -10.78
C ARG A 91 11.04 11.95 -10.28
N ASN A 92 10.53 10.85 -9.72
CA ASN A 92 11.34 9.71 -9.31
C ASN A 92 11.19 8.55 -10.29
N PHE A 93 11.96 8.58 -11.38
CA PHE A 93 11.89 7.54 -12.42
C PHE A 93 12.29 6.16 -11.92
N ALA A 94 13.22 6.08 -10.96
CA ALA A 94 13.67 4.80 -10.40
C ALA A 94 12.54 4.10 -9.62
N VAL A 95 11.86 4.82 -8.72
CA VAL A 95 10.72 4.24 -7.98
C VAL A 95 9.58 3.90 -8.93
N ARG A 96 9.32 4.73 -9.96
CA ARG A 96 8.29 4.41 -10.97
C ARG A 96 8.55 3.07 -11.66
N ALA A 97 9.79 2.80 -12.06
CA ALA A 97 10.16 1.53 -12.68
C ALA A 97 9.94 0.35 -11.71
N ILE A 98 10.34 0.50 -10.45
CA ILE A 98 10.14 -0.52 -9.42
C ILE A 98 8.64 -0.82 -9.23
N VAL A 99 7.78 0.21 -9.15
CA VAL A 99 6.33 -0.02 -8.99
C VAL A 99 5.70 -0.63 -10.24
N GLU A 100 6.19 -0.28 -11.44
CA GLU A 100 5.77 -0.92 -12.69
C GLU A 100 6.05 -2.43 -12.69
N ASP A 101 7.23 -2.84 -12.20
CA ASP A 101 7.58 -4.24 -12.03
C ASP A 101 6.72 -4.94 -10.97
N LEU A 102 6.47 -4.27 -9.83
CA LEU A 102 5.59 -4.78 -8.77
C LEU A 102 4.16 -5.01 -9.26
N ALA A 103 3.58 -4.03 -9.97
CA ALA A 103 2.23 -4.10 -10.49
C ALA A 103 2.05 -5.19 -11.56
N SER A 104 3.14 -5.58 -12.22
CA SER A 104 3.17 -6.67 -13.20
C SER A 104 3.44 -8.04 -12.55
N SER A 105 3.85 -8.07 -11.28
CA SER A 105 4.23 -9.30 -10.57
C SER A 105 3.01 -10.05 -10.03
N PRO A 106 2.83 -11.35 -10.35
CA PRO A 106 1.75 -12.16 -9.79
C PRO A 106 1.79 -12.32 -8.26
N GLY A 107 2.94 -12.04 -7.64
CA GLY A 107 3.10 -12.16 -6.18
C GLY A 107 2.47 -11.02 -5.39
N LEU A 108 2.11 -9.90 -6.03
CA LEU A 108 1.32 -8.83 -5.43
C LEU A 108 -0.18 -9.16 -5.59
N GLY A 109 -1.06 -8.74 -4.68
CA GLY A 109 -2.50 -9.04 -4.78
C GLY A 109 -3.13 -8.55 -6.09
N ALA A 110 -4.02 -9.35 -6.70
CA ALA A 110 -4.66 -9.00 -7.97
C ALA A 110 -5.44 -7.68 -7.92
N GLU A 111 -6.12 -7.43 -6.80
CA GLU A 111 -6.84 -6.19 -6.53
C GLU A 111 -5.89 -4.98 -6.52
N GLU A 112 -4.80 -5.03 -5.75
CA GLU A 112 -3.81 -3.94 -5.66
C GLU A 112 -3.15 -3.67 -7.04
N ARG A 113 -2.86 -4.71 -7.83
CA ARG A 113 -2.38 -4.57 -9.21
C ARG A 113 -3.42 -3.90 -10.11
N ALA A 114 -4.70 -4.28 -9.97
CA ALA A 114 -5.78 -3.72 -10.77
C ALA A 114 -5.99 -2.24 -10.45
N GLU A 115 -6.02 -1.88 -9.16
CA GLU A 115 -6.08 -0.49 -8.69
C GLU A 115 -4.95 0.35 -9.28
N TRP A 116 -3.71 -0.15 -9.21
CA TRP A 116 -2.56 0.54 -9.79
C TRP A 116 -2.70 0.75 -11.30
N HIS A 117 -3.15 -0.26 -12.04
CA HIS A 117 -3.37 -0.13 -13.49
C HIS A 117 -4.51 0.84 -13.84
N VAL A 118 -5.59 0.89 -13.07
CA VAL A 118 -6.66 1.89 -13.24
C VAL A 118 -6.11 3.29 -13.00
N ALA A 119 -5.40 3.50 -11.89
CA ALA A 119 -4.82 4.79 -11.56
C ALA A 119 -3.79 5.23 -12.61
N ARG A 120 -2.98 4.30 -13.12
CA ARG A 120 -2.05 4.56 -14.23
C ARG A 120 -2.77 4.91 -15.53
N GLY A 121 -3.87 4.24 -15.85
CA GLY A 121 -4.70 4.56 -17.00
C GLY A 121 -5.25 5.99 -16.92
N ARG A 122 -5.75 6.40 -15.75
CA ARG A 122 -6.24 7.77 -15.49
C ARG A 122 -5.14 8.80 -15.71
N LEU A 123 -3.96 8.58 -15.11
CA LEU A 123 -2.81 9.47 -15.27
C LEU A 123 -2.40 9.65 -16.75
N LEU A 124 -2.47 8.58 -17.55
CA LEU A 124 -2.12 8.63 -18.98
C LEU A 124 -3.17 9.35 -19.85
N CYS A 125 -4.43 9.42 -19.38
CA CYS A 125 -5.48 10.23 -19.98
C CYS A 125 -5.37 11.72 -19.59
N GLU A 126 -4.72 12.04 -18.47
CA GLU A 126 -4.54 13.40 -18.01
C GLU A 126 -3.38 14.10 -18.75
N ARG A 127 -3.59 15.38 -19.11
CA ARG A 127 -2.55 16.24 -19.65
C ARG A 127 -1.56 16.58 -18.53
N GLN A 128 -0.32 16.10 -18.57
CA GLN A 128 0.72 16.45 -17.60
C GLN A 128 1.21 17.89 -17.79
N GLU A 129 0.60 18.90 -17.17
CA GLU A 129 1.02 20.33 -17.23
C GLU A 129 2.54 20.52 -17.48
N SER A 130 2.90 20.87 -18.72
CA SER A 130 4.27 21.21 -19.12
C SER A 130 4.30 22.71 -19.37
N LYS A 131 5.30 23.40 -18.79
CA LYS A 131 5.54 24.84 -19.07
C LYS A 131 6.02 25.06 -20.51
N ASP A 132 6.55 24.02 -21.14
CA ASP A 132 7.01 24.04 -22.53
C ASP A 132 5.95 23.41 -23.45
N GLY A 133 5.48 24.20 -24.42
CA GLY A 133 4.37 23.87 -25.30
C GLY A 133 4.62 22.70 -26.26
N ASP A 134 3.55 21.94 -26.44
CA ASP A 134 2.99 21.45 -27.71
C ASP A 134 3.05 19.99 -28.17
N GLU A 135 4.05 19.15 -27.87
CA GLU A 135 4.01 17.77 -28.43
C GLU A 135 4.22 16.65 -27.39
N ALA A 136 5.05 16.88 -26.36
CA ALA A 136 5.42 15.86 -25.37
C ALA A 136 4.35 15.59 -24.28
N ASN A 137 3.23 16.31 -24.33
CA ASN A 137 2.22 16.35 -23.27
C ASN A 137 0.81 15.98 -23.75
N LYS A 138 0.71 15.25 -24.87
CA LYS A 138 -0.57 14.71 -25.33
C LYS A 138 -0.91 13.49 -24.47
N PRO A 139 -2.19 13.31 -24.09
CA PRO A 139 -2.61 12.11 -23.38
C PRO A 139 -2.28 10.88 -24.23
N ASP A 140 -1.63 9.88 -23.62
CA ASP A 140 -1.34 8.61 -24.29
C ASP A 140 -2.54 7.67 -24.11
N VAL A 141 -3.58 7.94 -24.89
CA VAL A 141 -4.85 7.19 -24.85
C VAL A 141 -4.66 5.71 -25.17
N ARG A 142 -3.62 5.35 -25.94
CA ARG A 142 -3.30 3.96 -26.27
C ARG A 142 -2.72 3.24 -25.05
N ALA A 143 -1.75 3.85 -24.37
CA ALA A 143 -1.19 3.30 -23.15
C ALA A 143 -2.24 3.28 -22.02
N ALA A 144 -3.10 4.29 -21.94
CA ALA A 144 -4.21 4.34 -20.99
C ALA A 144 -5.18 3.17 -21.19
N ARG A 145 -5.63 2.96 -22.44
CA ARG A 145 -6.46 1.81 -22.80
C ARG A 145 -5.82 0.48 -22.39
N ALA A 146 -4.53 0.30 -22.72
CA ALA A 146 -3.81 -0.92 -22.35
C ALA A 146 -3.72 -1.12 -20.83
N ALA A 147 -3.64 -0.04 -20.05
CA ALA A 147 -3.68 -0.11 -18.59
C ALA A 147 -5.05 -0.53 -18.07
N PHE A 148 -6.14 0.06 -18.58
CA PHE A 148 -7.50 -0.36 -18.22
C PHE A 148 -7.80 -1.82 -18.59
N GLU A 149 -7.33 -2.28 -19.76
CA GLU A 149 -7.47 -3.68 -20.17
C GLU A 149 -6.70 -4.65 -19.26
N ARG A 150 -5.53 -4.25 -18.75
CA ARG A 150 -4.81 -5.03 -17.72
C ARG A 150 -5.60 -5.11 -16.43
N ALA A 151 -6.14 -3.99 -15.95
CA ALA A 151 -6.97 -3.97 -14.76
C ALA A 151 -8.22 -4.86 -14.91
N ALA A 152 -8.92 -4.78 -16.05
CA ALA A 152 -10.09 -5.62 -16.31
C ALA A 152 -9.75 -7.12 -16.24
N ARG A 153 -8.67 -7.54 -16.91
CA ARG A 153 -8.21 -8.94 -16.85
C ARG A 153 -7.92 -9.45 -15.44
N LEU A 154 -7.41 -8.58 -14.56
CA LEU A 154 -7.09 -8.93 -13.18
C LEU A 154 -8.33 -9.11 -12.31
N VAL A 155 -9.41 -8.39 -12.61
CA VAL A 155 -10.70 -8.50 -11.91
C VAL A 155 -11.48 -9.73 -12.40
N ASP A 156 -11.35 -10.06 -13.69
CA ASP A 156 -12.02 -11.22 -14.30
C ASP A 156 -11.32 -12.56 -14.01
N GLU A 157 -10.09 -12.54 -13.47
CA GLU A 157 -9.33 -13.75 -13.15
C GLU A 157 -9.97 -14.44 -11.92
N PRO A 158 -10.36 -15.72 -12.01
CA PRO A 158 -10.91 -16.44 -10.86
C PRO A 158 -9.86 -16.47 -9.74
N PRO A 159 -10.25 -16.32 -8.46
CA PRO A 159 -9.30 -16.36 -7.37
C PRO A 159 -8.51 -17.66 -7.44
N ALA A 160 -7.19 -17.54 -7.54
CA ALA A 160 -6.29 -18.69 -7.60
C ALA A 160 -6.51 -19.55 -6.36
N GLY A 161 -7.19 -20.69 -6.55
CA GLY A 161 -7.30 -21.80 -5.60
C GLY A 161 -7.60 -21.41 -4.16
N GLY A 162 -8.87 -21.24 -3.82
CA GLY A 162 -9.29 -21.52 -2.44
C GLY A 162 -9.08 -23.02 -2.20
N ASP A 163 -8.20 -23.37 -1.28
CA ASP A 163 -8.02 -24.74 -0.81
C ASP A 163 -9.40 -25.33 -0.45
N ALA A 164 -9.77 -26.39 -1.18
CA ALA A 164 -10.94 -27.23 -0.91
C ALA A 164 -10.60 -28.30 0.13
#